data_AF-A0A358D2F2-F1
#
_entry.id   AF-A0A358D2F2-F1
#
_cell.length_a   1.000
_cell.length_b   1.000
_cell.length_c   1.000
_cell.angle_alpha   90.00
_cell.angle_beta   90.00
_cell.angle_gamma   90.00
#
_symmetry.space_group_name_H-M   'P 1'
#
loop_
_entity.id
_entity.type
_entity.pdbx_description
1 polymer ?
#
loop_
_entity_poly.entity_id
_entity_poly.type
_entity_poly.pdbx_seq_one_letter_code
_entity_poly.pdbx_strand_id
1 'polypeptide(L)'
;NAPYMYVVDGRGSPTGFDPAAHAANVPFISTELGGGWIDQEALEVGYQGVRNVLAHLGIIAASEARTEAGQITYLDARKSEGVVYAPHEGLLESRVDLGEEVEAGQTAGVLYSLDEVDRPPTVLKFPDAGIVCAKHISARVVSGTRTYITVSTATEHTILRTVDD
;
A
#
# COMPACT_ATOMS: atom_id res chain seq x y z
N ASN A 1 -8.49 9.99 10.47
CA ASN A 1 -8.57 8.53 10.24
C ASN A 1 -7.77 8.18 9.01
N ALA A 2 -7.23 6.95 8.92
CA ALA A 2 -6.52 6.51 7.72
C ALA A 2 -7.47 6.52 6.50
N PRO A 3 -7.05 7.07 5.34
CA PRO A 3 -7.90 7.18 4.17
C PRO A 3 -8.05 5.84 3.41
N TYR A 4 -7.14 4.89 3.62
CA TYR A 4 -7.14 3.60 2.97
C TYR A 4 -7.18 2.45 3.97
N MET A 5 -7.90 1.38 3.63
CA MET A 5 -7.82 0.08 4.29
C MET A 5 -7.28 -0.95 3.30
N TYR A 6 -6.07 -1.44 3.56
CA TYR A 6 -5.41 -2.46 2.75
C TYR A 6 -5.76 -3.84 3.27
N VAL A 7 -6.43 -4.65 2.45
CA VAL A 7 -6.95 -5.95 2.86
C VAL A 7 -6.16 -7.05 2.17
N VAL A 8 -5.51 -7.90 2.98
CA VAL A 8 -4.68 -9.02 2.53
C VAL A 8 -5.24 -10.34 3.04
N ASP A 9 -4.86 -11.44 2.40
CA ASP A 9 -5.04 -12.76 3.00
C ASP A 9 -3.87 -13.03 3.96
N GLY A 10 -4.13 -12.93 5.26
CA GLY A 10 -3.12 -13.12 6.31
C GLY A 10 -2.49 -14.53 6.36
N ARG A 11 -3.01 -15.48 5.58
CA ARG A 11 -2.44 -16.83 5.41
C ARG A 11 -1.44 -16.91 4.25
N GLY A 12 -1.33 -15.87 3.43
CA GLY A 12 -0.54 -15.87 2.19
C GLY A 12 0.96 -15.97 2.40
N SER A 13 1.47 -15.68 3.61
CA SER A 13 2.88 -15.79 3.96
C SER A 13 3.11 -16.97 4.93
N PRO A 14 4.19 -17.77 4.76
CA PRO A 14 4.54 -18.83 5.70
C PRO A 14 5.08 -18.30 7.04
N THR A 15 5.43 -17.01 7.12
CA THR A 15 6.03 -16.38 8.31
C THR A 15 5.51 -14.95 8.51
N GLY A 16 5.68 -14.39 9.71
CA GLY A 16 5.27 -13.03 10.05
C GLY A 16 4.21 -12.97 11.15
N PHE A 17 3.83 -11.77 11.55
CA PHE A 17 2.84 -11.57 12.63
C PHE A 17 1.41 -11.90 12.19
N ASP A 18 1.05 -11.59 10.95
CA ASP A 18 -0.29 -11.84 10.41
C ASP A 18 -0.66 -13.35 10.40
N PRO A 19 0.14 -14.26 9.78
CA PRO A 19 -0.18 -15.69 9.83
C PRO A 19 -0.11 -16.26 11.26
N ALA A 20 0.75 -15.72 12.13
CA ALA A 20 0.82 -16.14 13.54
C ALA A 20 -0.45 -15.74 14.31
N ALA A 21 -0.96 -14.53 14.11
CA ALA A 21 -2.20 -14.05 14.71
C ALA A 21 -3.41 -14.83 14.18
N HIS A 22 -3.44 -15.10 12.86
CA HIS A 22 -4.46 -15.95 12.26
C HIS A 22 -4.46 -17.36 12.86
N ALA A 23 -3.29 -18.00 12.99
CA ALA A 23 -3.17 -19.31 13.62
C ALA A 23 -3.60 -19.33 15.10
N ALA A 24 -3.49 -18.20 15.79
CA ALA A 24 -3.93 -18.02 17.17
C ALA A 24 -5.39 -17.57 17.31
N ASN A 25 -6.13 -17.37 16.22
CA ASN A 25 -7.47 -16.77 16.20
C ASN A 25 -7.54 -15.39 16.88
N VAL A 26 -6.51 -14.56 16.69
CA VAL A 26 -6.45 -13.20 17.21
C VAL A 26 -6.58 -12.21 16.04
N PRO A 27 -7.49 -11.21 16.12
CA PRO A 27 -7.56 -10.15 15.11
C PRO A 27 -6.22 -9.42 14.97
N PHE A 28 -5.78 -9.22 13.74
CA PHE A 28 -4.54 -8.52 13.43
C PHE A 28 -4.81 -7.30 12.57
N ILE A 29 -4.23 -6.16 12.96
CA ILE A 29 -4.22 -4.92 12.20
C ILE A 29 -2.78 -4.43 12.19
N SER A 30 -2.21 -4.28 11.01
CA SER A 30 -0.94 -3.57 10.81
C SER A 30 -1.18 -2.24 10.11
N THR A 31 -0.16 -1.40 10.09
CA THR A 31 -0.23 -0.09 9.44
C THR A 31 1.04 0.16 8.63
N GLU A 32 0.89 0.65 7.42
CA GLU A 32 1.97 1.23 6.62
C GLU A 32 1.78 2.75 6.66
N LEU A 33 2.64 3.46 7.39
CA LEU A 33 2.50 4.89 7.70
C LEU A 33 3.76 5.66 7.27
N GLY A 34 3.88 5.84 5.95
CA GLY A 34 4.97 6.59 5.31
C GLY A 34 6.06 5.72 4.71
N GLY A 35 7.26 6.30 4.56
CA GLY A 35 8.42 5.60 4.02
C GLY A 35 9.66 6.49 3.92
N GLY A 36 10.77 6.07 4.56
CA GLY A 36 12.09 6.71 4.44
C GLY A 36 12.34 7.96 5.28
N TRP A 37 11.29 8.61 5.80
CA TRP A 37 11.36 9.77 6.70
C TRP A 37 10.16 9.82 7.65
N ILE A 38 10.15 10.80 8.56
CA ILE A 38 9.05 11.04 9.50
C ILE A 38 8.01 11.95 8.83
N ASP A 39 6.77 11.49 8.78
CA ASP A 39 5.62 12.24 8.29
C ASP A 39 4.69 12.60 9.47
N GLN A 40 4.41 13.89 9.63
CA GLN A 40 3.57 14.39 10.73
C GLN A 40 2.11 13.93 10.59
N GLU A 41 1.58 13.87 9.37
CA GLU A 41 0.23 13.38 9.12
C GLU A 41 0.14 11.89 9.46
N ALA A 42 1.15 11.11 9.06
CA ALA A 42 1.22 9.69 9.37
C ALA A 42 1.31 9.43 10.89
N LEU A 43 2.04 10.26 11.63
CA LEU A 43 2.09 10.21 13.10
C LEU A 43 0.72 10.48 13.72
N GLU A 44 0.01 11.52 13.26
CA GLU A 44 -1.32 11.86 13.76
C GLU A 44 -2.34 10.75 13.46
N VAL A 45 -2.33 10.22 12.24
CA VAL A 45 -3.17 9.09 11.82
C VAL A 45 -2.88 7.85 12.66
N GLY A 46 -1.62 7.49 12.86
CA GLY A 46 -1.23 6.33 13.66
C GLY A 46 -1.64 6.48 15.12
N TYR A 47 -1.36 7.63 15.74
CA TYR A 47 -1.73 7.91 17.12
C TYR A 47 -3.25 7.85 17.33
N GLN A 48 -4.01 8.52 16.46
CA GLN A 48 -5.46 8.50 16.53
C GLN A 48 -6.03 7.10 16.24
N GLY A 49 -5.42 6.36 15.30
CA GLY A 49 -5.79 4.98 14.98
C GLY A 49 -5.69 4.05 16.19
N VAL A 50 -4.56 4.08 16.90
CA VAL A 50 -4.38 3.30 18.15
C VAL A 50 -5.42 3.68 19.19
N ARG A 51 -5.66 4.98 19.41
CA ARG A 51 -6.69 5.45 20.36
C ARG A 51 -8.09 4.97 19.97
N ASN A 52 -8.43 5.01 18.69
CA ASN A 52 -9.72 4.55 18.18
C ASN A 52 -9.92 3.05 18.44
N VAL A 53 -8.89 2.22 18.21
CA VAL A 53 -8.94 0.78 18.49
C VAL A 53 -9.09 0.52 19.99
N LEU A 54 -8.29 1.18 20.83
CA LEU A 54 -8.39 1.01 22.29
C LEU A 54 -9.76 1.45 22.84
N ALA A 55 -10.32 2.54 22.32
CA ALA A 55 -11.66 3.00 22.69
C ALA A 55 -12.75 2.03 22.18
N HIS A 56 -12.61 1.51 20.95
CA HIS A 56 -13.51 0.50 20.40
C HIS A 56 -13.54 -0.77 21.24
N LEU A 57 -12.38 -1.18 21.78
CA LEU A 57 -12.27 -2.31 22.70
C LEU A 57 -12.70 -2.00 24.15
N GLY A 58 -13.10 -0.76 24.45
CA GLY A 58 -13.52 -0.34 25.79
C GLY A 58 -12.38 -0.22 26.81
N ILE A 59 -11.12 -0.23 26.37
CA ILE A 59 -9.94 -0.13 27.24
C ILE A 59 -9.77 1.32 27.74
N ILE A 60 -10.11 2.30 26.90
CA ILE A 60 -10.13 3.73 27.25
C ILE A 60 -11.48 4.34 26.90
N ALA A 61 -11.82 5.48 27.52
CA ALA A 61 -12.99 6.25 27.14
C ALA A 61 -12.86 6.78 25.70
N ALA A 62 -13.96 6.76 24.96
CA ALA A 62 -14.04 7.40 23.65
C ALA A 62 -13.87 8.92 23.79
N SER A 63 -13.16 9.54 22.84
CA SER A 63 -13.06 10.99 22.76
C SER A 63 -14.42 11.60 22.38
N GLU A 64 -14.83 12.67 23.05
CA GLU A 64 -16.03 13.45 22.68
C GLU A 64 -15.84 14.18 21.33
N ALA A 65 -14.60 14.53 21.00
CA ALA A 65 -14.23 14.99 19.67
C ALA A 65 -14.17 13.78 18.73
N ARG A 66 -15.34 13.35 18.25
CA ARG A 66 -15.41 12.50 17.05
C ARG A 66 -14.99 13.37 15.88
N THR A 67 -13.77 13.18 15.39
CA THR A 67 -13.47 13.54 14.00
C THR A 67 -14.44 12.74 13.13
N GLU A 68 -15.20 13.40 12.27
CA GLU A 68 -16.07 12.69 11.33
C GLU A 68 -15.24 11.64 10.60
N ALA A 69 -15.76 10.42 10.55
CA ALA A 69 -15.07 9.35 9.85
C ALA A 69 -15.06 9.72 8.36
N GLY A 70 -13.91 10.21 7.87
CA GLY A 70 -13.68 10.38 6.45
C GLY A 70 -13.95 9.05 5.71
N GLN A 71 -14.37 9.15 4.46
CA GLN A 71 -14.62 7.98 3.62
C GLN A 71 -13.35 7.14 3.53
N ILE A 72 -13.46 5.84 3.86
CA ILE A 72 -12.36 4.88 3.73
C ILE A 72 -12.44 4.26 2.34
N THR A 73 -11.34 4.30 1.60
CA THR A 73 -11.16 3.55 0.36
C THR A 73 -10.57 2.18 0.69
N TYR A 74 -11.29 1.11 0.36
CA TYR A 74 -10.78 -0.24 0.57
C TYR A 74 -9.96 -0.70 -0.64
N LEU A 75 -8.77 -1.22 -0.38
CA LEU A 75 -7.86 -1.79 -1.37
C LEU A 75 -7.84 -3.31 -1.18
N ASP A 76 -8.29 -4.07 -2.17
CA ASP A 76 -8.40 -5.53 -2.10
C ASP A 76 -7.18 -6.24 -2.70
N ALA A 77 -6.15 -6.46 -1.88
CA ALA A 77 -4.94 -7.18 -2.26
C ALA A 77 -5.08 -8.71 -2.10
N ARG A 78 -6.26 -9.23 -1.73
CA ARG A 78 -6.50 -10.68 -1.64
C ARG A 78 -6.56 -11.35 -3.01
N LYS A 79 -6.90 -10.59 -4.05
CA LYS A 79 -7.02 -11.08 -5.43
C LYS A 79 -5.69 -11.02 -6.18
N SER A 80 -5.13 -9.82 -6.29
CA SER A 80 -3.89 -9.57 -7.04
C SER A 80 -3.34 -8.19 -6.72
N GLU A 81 -2.02 -8.08 -6.80
CA GLU A 81 -1.29 -6.81 -6.81
C GLU A 81 -0.67 -6.62 -8.20
N GLY A 82 -0.82 -5.43 -8.77
CA GLY A 82 -0.03 -5.03 -9.93
C GLY A 82 1.35 -4.58 -9.47
N VAL A 83 2.43 -5.13 -10.05
CA VAL A 83 3.79 -4.78 -9.65
C VAL A 83 4.62 -4.37 -10.85
N VAL A 84 5.22 -3.18 -10.77
CA VAL A 84 6.16 -2.69 -11.79
C VAL A 84 7.58 -2.98 -11.33
N TYR A 85 8.30 -3.80 -12.08
CA TYR A 85 9.68 -4.16 -11.77
C TYR A 85 10.68 -3.33 -12.59
N ALA A 86 11.81 -2.98 -11.98
CA ALA A 86 12.96 -2.47 -12.71
C ALA A 86 13.63 -3.62 -13.48
N PRO A 87 13.73 -3.57 -14.82
CA PRO A 87 14.34 -4.64 -15.59
C PRO A 87 15.87 -4.68 -15.46
N HIS A 88 16.49 -3.54 -15.15
CA HIS A 88 17.94 -3.40 -14.97
C HIS A 88 18.24 -2.37 -13.89
N GLU A 89 19.52 -2.27 -13.51
CA GLU A 89 19.97 -1.17 -12.66
C GLU A 89 19.87 0.17 -13.39
N GLY A 90 19.53 1.23 -12.66
CA GLY A 90 19.38 2.55 -13.25
C GLY A 90 18.89 3.62 -12.29
N LEU A 91 18.69 4.81 -12.84
CA LEU A 91 18.01 5.93 -12.20
C LEU A 91 16.54 5.95 -12.66
N LEU A 92 15.62 5.74 -11.73
CA LEU A 92 14.18 5.84 -11.95
C LEU A 92 13.73 7.30 -11.81
N GLU A 93 13.22 7.85 -12.90
CA GLU A 93 12.40 9.06 -12.89
C GLU A 93 10.93 8.64 -12.75
N SER A 94 10.36 8.88 -11.56
CA SER A 94 8.97 8.57 -11.27
C SER A 94 8.01 9.57 -11.90
N ARG A 95 6.86 9.10 -12.40
CA ARG A 95 5.83 9.94 -13.04
C ARG A 95 4.47 9.89 -12.35
N VAL A 96 4.34 9.10 -11.29
CA VAL A 96 3.10 8.89 -10.53
C VAL A 96 3.44 8.84 -9.04
N ASP A 97 2.57 9.41 -8.22
CA ASP A 97 2.68 9.45 -6.76
C ASP A 97 1.72 8.48 -6.07
N LEU A 98 1.96 8.28 -4.77
CA LEU A 98 1.13 7.42 -3.92
C LEU A 98 -0.31 7.96 -3.87
N GLY A 99 -1.28 7.05 -3.93
CA GLY A 99 -2.70 7.37 -3.90
C GLY A 99 -3.31 7.74 -5.25
N GLU A 100 -2.51 7.90 -6.31
CA GLU A 100 -3.04 8.12 -7.66
C GLU A 100 -3.70 6.85 -8.22
N GLU A 101 -4.79 7.04 -8.96
CA GLU A 101 -5.44 6.01 -9.78
C GLU A 101 -4.77 5.95 -11.16
N VAL A 102 -4.45 4.73 -11.60
CA VAL A 102 -3.74 4.48 -12.86
C VAL A 102 -4.43 3.42 -13.69
N GLU A 103 -4.23 3.49 -15.01
CA GLU A 103 -4.74 2.52 -15.97
C GLU A 103 -3.68 1.49 -16.39
N ALA A 104 -4.13 0.31 -16.83
CA ALA A 104 -3.25 -0.67 -17.44
C ALA A 104 -2.53 -0.08 -18.68
N GLY A 105 -1.21 -0.22 -18.74
CA GLY A 105 -0.38 0.32 -19.81
C GLY A 105 -0.02 1.80 -19.64
N GLN A 106 -0.53 2.51 -18.62
CA GLN A 106 -0.10 3.86 -18.27
C GLN A 106 1.39 3.87 -17.89
N THR A 107 2.10 4.93 -18.28
CA THR A 107 3.51 5.11 -17.92
C THR A 107 3.64 5.35 -16.41
N ALA A 108 4.38 4.48 -15.73
CA ALA A 108 4.71 4.59 -14.31
C ALA A 108 5.95 5.46 -14.07
N GLY A 109 6.94 5.32 -14.96
CA GLY A 109 8.22 5.99 -14.84
C GLY A 109 9.13 5.72 -16.01
N VAL A 110 10.30 6.36 -15.99
CA VAL A 110 11.35 6.17 -16.99
C VAL A 110 12.63 5.76 -16.26
N LEU A 111 13.28 4.70 -16.74
CA LEU A 111 14.48 4.15 -16.15
C LEU A 111 15.68 4.43 -17.06
N TYR A 112 16.63 5.21 -16.55
CA TYR A 112 17.86 5.58 -17.23
C TYR A 112 19.00 4.63 -16.84
N SER A 113 19.77 4.15 -17.81
CA SER A 113 20.99 3.38 -17.53
C SER A 113 22.03 4.26 -16.85
N LEU A 114 22.75 3.74 -15.87
CA LEU A 114 23.88 4.42 -15.23
C LEU A 114 25.20 4.19 -15.99
N ASP A 115 25.29 3.07 -16.73
CA ASP A 115 26.53 2.65 -17.40
C ASP A 115 26.54 3.00 -18.90
N GLU A 116 25.35 3.12 -19.52
CA GLU A 116 25.19 3.30 -20.97
C GLU A 116 24.50 4.65 -21.27
N VAL A 117 25.26 5.74 -21.32
CA VAL A 117 24.71 7.11 -21.49
C VAL A 117 23.92 7.27 -22.79
N ASP A 118 24.34 6.63 -23.88
CA ASP A 118 23.68 6.71 -25.19
C ASP A 118 22.48 5.76 -25.34
N ARG A 119 22.26 4.86 -24.36
CA ARG A 119 21.14 3.93 -24.40
C ARG A 119 19.83 4.69 -24.17
N PRO A 120 18.83 4.53 -25.06
CA PRO A 120 17.51 5.11 -24.83
C PRO A 120 16.92 4.64 -23.48
N PRO A 121 16.29 5.54 -22.70
CA PRO A 121 15.70 5.18 -21.42
C PRO A 121 14.55 4.16 -21.58
N THR A 122 14.41 3.27 -20.59
CA THR A 122 13.35 2.26 -20.58
C THR A 122 12.08 2.83 -19.95
N VAL A 123 10.98 2.87 -20.71
CA VAL A 123 9.67 3.27 -20.17
C VAL A 123 9.07 2.12 -19.38
N LEU A 124 8.77 2.36 -18.10
CA LEU A 124 8.06 1.42 -17.23
C LEU A 124 6.56 1.70 -17.30
N LYS A 125 5.74 0.64 -17.40
CA LYS A 125 4.28 0.74 -17.50
C LYS A 125 3.60 -0.09 -16.43
N PHE A 126 2.45 0.37 -15.97
CA PHE A 126 1.61 -0.42 -15.07
C PHE A 126 1.04 -1.63 -15.81
N PRO A 127 1.13 -2.85 -15.23
CA PRO A 127 0.51 -4.03 -15.84
C PRO A 127 -1.02 -3.98 -15.73
N ASP A 128 -1.54 -3.41 -14.64
CA ASP A 128 -2.96 -3.43 -14.28
C ASP A 128 -3.40 -2.05 -13.78
N ALA A 129 -4.69 -1.76 -13.89
CA ALA A 129 -5.30 -0.56 -13.32
C ALA A 129 -5.47 -0.68 -11.80
N GLY A 130 -5.45 0.44 -11.08
CA GLY A 130 -5.68 0.49 -9.64
C GLY A 130 -5.09 1.72 -8.98
N ILE A 131 -5.05 1.71 -7.64
CA ILE A 131 -4.45 2.78 -6.84
C ILE A 131 -2.99 2.42 -6.55
N VAL A 132 -2.06 3.36 -6.76
CA VAL A 132 -0.65 3.21 -6.37
C VAL A 132 -0.52 3.25 -4.85
N CYS A 133 -0.32 2.08 -4.22
CA CYS A 133 -0.28 1.94 -2.76
C CYS A 133 1.14 1.83 -2.19
N ALA A 134 2.13 1.48 -3.01
CA ALA A 134 3.54 1.53 -2.63
C ALA A 134 4.39 2.01 -3.80
N LYS A 135 5.47 2.71 -3.47
CA LYS A 135 6.41 3.31 -4.41
C LYS A 135 7.82 3.23 -3.83
N HIS A 136 8.79 2.89 -4.66
CA HIS A 136 10.19 2.86 -4.24
C HIS A 136 10.69 4.27 -3.95
N ILE A 137 11.40 4.42 -2.84
CA ILE A 137 11.74 5.74 -2.28
C ILE A 137 12.99 6.34 -2.96
N SER A 138 13.97 5.49 -3.31
CA SER A 138 15.23 5.94 -3.91
C SER A 138 15.12 6.00 -5.42
N ALA A 139 15.72 7.01 -6.04
CA ALA A 139 15.81 7.05 -7.50
C ALA A 139 16.70 5.92 -8.05
N ARG A 140 17.73 5.47 -7.32
CA ARG A 140 18.54 4.33 -7.77
C ARG A 140 17.82 3.01 -7.49
N VAL A 141 17.66 2.21 -8.53
CA VAL A 141 17.06 0.87 -8.50
C VAL A 141 18.01 -0.15 -9.10
N VAL A 142 17.88 -1.41 -8.70
CA VAL A 142 18.57 -2.55 -9.32
C VAL A 142 17.58 -3.47 -10.02
N SER A 143 18.05 -4.36 -10.88
CA SER A 143 17.20 -5.36 -11.53
C SER A 143 16.36 -6.15 -10.49
N GLY A 144 15.06 -6.28 -10.75
CA GLY A 144 14.12 -6.94 -9.84
C GLY A 144 13.58 -6.06 -8.71
N THR A 145 14.01 -4.79 -8.61
CA THR A 145 13.41 -3.85 -7.64
C THR A 145 11.94 -3.63 -7.99
N ARG A 146 11.06 -3.76 -6.99
CA ARG A 146 9.65 -3.36 -7.09
C ARG A 146 9.58 -1.84 -7.01
N THR A 147 9.25 -1.20 -8.12
CA THR A 147 9.21 0.27 -8.24
C THR A 147 7.86 0.84 -7.83
N TYR A 148 6.77 0.13 -8.16
CA TYR A 148 5.41 0.49 -7.77
C TYR A 148 4.60 -0.77 -7.47
N ILE A 149 3.63 -0.64 -6.56
CA ILE A 149 2.58 -1.62 -6.33
C ILE A 149 1.23 -0.92 -6.49
N THR A 150 0.33 -1.52 -7.27
CA THR A 150 -1.05 -1.08 -7.45
C THR A 150 -2.03 -2.11 -6.94
N VAL A 151 -3.15 -1.65 -6.38
CA VAL A 151 -4.24 -2.51 -5.91
C VAL A 151 -5.58 -1.94 -6.32
N SER A 152 -6.49 -2.83 -6.71
CA SER A 152 -7.86 -2.47 -7.08
C SER A 152 -8.68 -2.06 -5.87
N THR A 153 -9.53 -1.05 -6.04
CA THR A 153 -10.49 -0.65 -5.00
C THR A 153 -11.64 -1.65 -4.88
N ALA A 154 -12.20 -1.76 -3.68
CA ALA A 154 -13.40 -2.54 -3.41
C ALA A 154 -14.41 -1.75 -2.57
N THR A 155 -15.66 -2.21 -2.58
CA THR A 155 -16.68 -1.70 -1.65
C THR A 155 -16.51 -2.34 -0.29
N GLU A 156 -16.89 -1.63 0.78
CA GLU A 156 -16.93 -2.18 2.14
C GLU A 156 -17.70 -3.52 2.18
N HIS A 157 -18.87 -3.57 1.55
CA HIS A 157 -19.69 -4.78 1.48
C HIS A 157 -18.95 -5.95 0.80
N THR A 158 -18.15 -5.70 -0.24
CA THR A 158 -17.36 -6.74 -0.90
C THR A 158 -16.20 -7.24 -0.04
N ILE A 159 -15.58 -6.34 0.73
CA ILE A 159 -14.45 -6.69 1.61
C ILE A 159 -14.91 -7.52 2.81
N LEU A 160 -16.01 -7.11 3.45
CA LEU A 160 -16.49 -7.70 4.71
C LEU A 160 -17.20 -9.03 4.54
N ARG A 161 -17.49 -9.47 3.30
CA ARG A 161 -17.94 -10.85 3.06
C ARG A 161 -16.79 -11.82 3.31
N THR A 162 -17.01 -12.78 4.20
CA THR A 162 -16.16 -13.95 4.36
C THR A 162 -16.19 -14.79 3.10
N VAL A 163 -15.10 -15.50 2.79
CA VAL A 163 -14.94 -16.35 1.58
C VAL A 163 -15.94 -17.53 1.54
N ASP A 164 -16.78 -17.69 2.56
CA ASP A 164 -17.74 -18.78 2.75
C ASP A 164 -19.22 -18.33 2.66
N ASP A 165 -19.57 -17.46 1.70
CA ASP A 165 -20.95 -17.21 1.24
C ASP A 165 -21.16 -17.75 -0.19
#